data_AF-A0A7Y0KSS6-F1
#
_entry.id   AF-A0A7Y0KSS6-F1
#
_cell.length_a   1.000
_cell.length_b   1.000
_cell.length_c   1.000
_cell.angle_alpha   90.00
_cell.angle_beta   90.00
_cell.angle_gamma   90.00
#
_symmetry.space_group_name_H-M   'P 1'
#
loop_
_entity.id
_entity.type
_entity.pdbx_description
1 polymer ?
#
loop_
_entity_poly.entity_id
_entity_poly.type
_entity_poly.pdbx_seq_one_letter_code
_entity_poly.pdbx_strand_id
1 'polypeptide(L)'
;MSHFSTVKTHLRKREPLLQALKDLGYVPQEGERSVRGYRGQTVTAELAVIMPEGGDIGFRLNSTTGAYELVTDLDLWRQSVPVERFLAQLTQRYALNTVLASTAQEGFEVAEQRNTDDGAIELVVTRWDS
;
A
#
# COMPACT_ATOMS: atom_id res chain seq x y z
N MET A 1 -20.51 9.29 16.63
CA MET A 1 -19.78 9.69 15.40
C MET A 1 -18.71 8.63 15.14
N SER A 2 -18.50 8.28 13.88
CA SER A 2 -17.41 7.36 13.50
C SER A 2 -16.09 8.14 13.52
N HIS A 3 -15.06 7.61 14.17
CA HIS A 3 -13.70 8.20 14.18
C HIS A 3 -12.88 7.80 12.95
N PHE A 4 -13.42 6.92 12.10
CA PHE A 4 -12.74 6.49 10.90
C PHE A 4 -12.51 7.65 9.95
N SER A 5 -11.26 7.79 9.55
CA SER A 5 -10.83 8.67 8.48
C SER A 5 -10.66 7.87 7.20
N THR A 6 -10.95 8.52 6.09
CA THR A 6 -10.73 7.95 4.75
C THR A 6 -9.76 8.85 4.00
N VAL A 7 -8.64 8.29 3.54
CA VAL A 7 -7.65 9.01 2.74
C VAL A 7 -7.69 8.46 1.31
N LYS A 8 -7.99 9.34 0.36
CA LYS A 8 -8.03 9.00 -1.06
C LYS A 8 -6.62 8.72 -1.57
N THR A 9 -6.47 7.69 -2.40
CA THR A 9 -5.21 7.35 -3.04
C THR A 9 -5.39 7.19 -4.55
N HIS A 10 -4.29 6.94 -5.27
CA HIS A 10 -4.30 6.58 -6.68
C HIS A 10 -3.89 5.10 -6.91
N LEU A 11 -3.92 4.28 -5.86
CA LEU A 11 -3.55 2.86 -5.90
C LEU A 11 -4.70 2.08 -6.51
N ARG A 12 -4.52 1.49 -7.71
CA ARG A 12 -5.63 0.84 -8.45
C ARG A 12 -5.47 -0.66 -8.57
N LYS A 13 -4.24 -1.16 -8.58
CA LYS A 13 -3.93 -2.59 -8.73
C LYS A 13 -3.79 -3.22 -7.36
N ARG A 14 -4.45 -4.35 -7.14
CA ARG A 14 -4.42 -5.05 -5.84
C ARG A 14 -3.04 -5.65 -5.56
N GLU A 15 -2.47 -6.34 -6.53
CA GLU A 15 -1.24 -7.13 -6.36
C GLU A 15 -0.04 -6.24 -5.99
N PRO A 16 0.24 -5.10 -6.65
CA PRO A 16 1.31 -4.20 -6.23
C PRO A 16 1.06 -3.54 -4.88
N LEU A 17 -0.19 -3.29 -4.50
CA LEU A 17 -0.54 -2.76 -3.17
C LEU A 17 -0.23 -3.77 -2.08
N LEU A 18 -0.63 -5.03 -2.28
CA LEU A 18 -0.33 -6.11 -1.36
C LEU A 18 1.17 -6.36 -1.23
N GLN A 19 1.89 -6.37 -2.35
CA GLN A 19 3.35 -6.52 -2.31
C GLN A 19 4.00 -5.33 -1.61
N ALA A 20 3.53 -4.10 -1.87
CA ALA A 20 4.09 -2.92 -1.22
C ALA A 20 3.90 -2.91 0.29
N LEU A 21 2.75 -3.39 0.80
CA LEU A 21 2.54 -3.57 2.23
C LEU A 21 3.52 -4.61 2.81
N LYS A 22 3.74 -5.73 2.12
CA LYS A 22 4.70 -6.76 2.54
C LYS A 22 6.14 -6.26 2.57
N ASP A 23 6.54 -5.51 1.56
CA ASP A 23 7.89 -4.93 1.47
C ASP A 23 8.16 -3.90 2.58
N LEU A 24 7.11 -3.25 3.11
CA LEU A 24 7.18 -2.39 4.28
C LEU A 24 7.11 -3.16 5.62
N GLY A 25 7.05 -4.49 5.57
CA GLY A 25 7.04 -5.36 6.75
C GLY A 25 5.66 -5.65 7.34
N TYR A 26 4.59 -5.28 6.66
CA TYR A 26 3.22 -5.59 7.09
C TYR A 26 2.74 -6.96 6.60
N VAL A 27 1.74 -7.51 7.29
CA VAL A 27 1.10 -8.78 6.94
C VAL A 27 -0.34 -8.53 6.52
N PRO A 28 -0.58 -8.11 5.26
CA PRO A 28 -1.93 -7.83 4.78
C PRO A 28 -2.75 -9.10 4.63
N GLN A 29 -4.01 -9.02 5.02
CA GLN A 29 -5.03 -10.05 4.80
C GLN A 29 -5.96 -9.60 3.68
N GLU A 30 -6.27 -10.52 2.77
CA GLU A 30 -7.15 -10.27 1.62
C GLU A 30 -8.58 -10.73 1.85
N GLY A 31 -9.49 -10.14 1.08
CA GLY A 31 -10.92 -10.42 1.09
C GLY A 31 -11.67 -9.46 1.99
N GLU A 32 -12.97 -9.68 2.14
CA GLU A 32 -13.77 -8.84 3.03
C GLU A 32 -13.28 -9.03 4.49
N ARG A 33 -12.77 -7.94 5.07
CA ARG A 33 -12.16 -7.91 6.41
C ARG A 33 -12.68 -6.73 7.22
N SER A 34 -12.83 -6.95 8.53
CA SER A 34 -13.13 -5.88 9.47
C SER A 34 -11.85 -5.20 9.96
N VAL A 35 -11.81 -3.88 9.80
CA VAL A 35 -10.76 -2.99 10.27
C VAL A 35 -11.20 -2.41 11.60
N ARG A 36 -10.47 -2.68 12.69
CA ARG A 36 -10.83 -2.25 14.05
C ARG A 36 -10.43 -0.78 14.30
N GLY A 37 -11.33 -0.02 14.91
CA GLY A 37 -11.12 1.34 15.38
C GLY A 37 -11.58 1.52 16.84
N TYR A 38 -11.88 2.75 17.24
CA TYR A 38 -12.22 3.07 18.63
C TYR A 38 -13.47 2.36 19.17
N ARG A 39 -13.39 1.87 20.41
CA ARG A 39 -14.49 1.24 21.18
C ARG A 39 -15.26 0.15 20.42
N GLY A 40 -14.55 -0.70 19.68
CA GLY A 40 -15.16 -1.81 18.95
C GLY A 40 -15.89 -1.41 17.67
N GLN A 41 -15.74 -0.16 17.22
CA GLN A 41 -16.17 0.22 15.87
C GLN A 41 -15.31 -0.52 14.84
N THR A 42 -15.95 -0.99 13.78
CA THR A 42 -15.29 -1.65 12.67
C THR A 42 -15.79 -1.12 11.34
N VAL A 43 -14.91 -1.06 10.34
CA VAL A 43 -15.30 -0.84 8.95
C VAL A 43 -14.87 -2.01 8.09
N THR A 44 -15.64 -2.29 7.05
CA THR A 44 -15.31 -3.33 6.08
C THR A 44 -14.37 -2.78 5.00
N ALA A 45 -13.34 -3.56 4.66
CA ALA A 45 -12.37 -3.28 3.59
C ALA A 45 -11.96 -4.59 2.88
N GLU A 46 -11.55 -4.50 1.62
CA GLU A 46 -11.08 -5.65 0.82
C GLU A 46 -9.64 -6.09 1.17
N LEU A 47 -8.91 -5.22 1.86
CA LEU A 47 -7.59 -5.52 2.43
C LEU A 47 -7.54 -4.93 3.84
N ALA A 48 -6.98 -5.70 4.79
CA ALA A 48 -6.75 -5.21 6.15
C ALA A 48 -5.38 -5.67 6.68
N VAL A 49 -4.71 -4.80 7.42
CA VAL A 49 -3.54 -5.12 8.22
C VAL A 49 -3.93 -4.98 9.68
N ILE A 50 -3.93 -6.11 10.39
CA ILE A 50 -4.25 -6.17 11.81
C ILE A 50 -3.04 -5.70 12.60
N MET A 51 -3.20 -4.61 13.34
CA MET A 51 -2.11 -4.05 14.14
C MET A 51 -2.14 -4.62 15.56
N PRO A 52 -0.96 -4.86 16.18
CA PRO A 52 -0.88 -5.30 17.57
C PRO A 52 -1.32 -4.21 18.54
N GLU A 53 -1.07 -2.94 18.19
CA GLU A 53 -1.47 -1.76 18.95
C GLU A 53 -2.14 -0.73 18.04
N GLY A 54 -3.09 0.03 18.61
CA GLY A 54 -3.82 1.06 17.88
C GLY A 54 -4.92 0.53 16.96
N GLY A 55 -5.28 1.34 15.96
CA GLY A 55 -6.26 1.00 14.94
C GLY A 55 -5.65 0.15 13.83
N ASP A 56 -6.48 -0.70 13.21
CA ASP A 56 -6.08 -1.46 12.03
C ASP A 56 -6.02 -0.56 10.78
N ILE A 57 -5.25 -0.99 9.79
CA ILE A 57 -5.08 -0.28 8.53
C ILE A 57 -5.90 -1.03 7.47
N GLY A 58 -6.89 -0.39 6.87
CA GLY A 58 -7.70 -0.96 5.79
C GLY A 58 -7.51 -0.28 4.45
N PHE A 59 -7.70 -1.03 3.36
CA PHE A 59 -7.85 -0.44 2.03
C PHE A 59 -9.17 -0.88 1.42
N ARG A 60 -10.04 0.10 1.16
CA ARG A 60 -11.34 -0.11 0.54
C ARG A 60 -11.35 0.33 -0.91
N LEU A 61 -11.84 -0.48 -1.83
CA LEU A 61 -11.96 -0.08 -3.24
C LEU A 61 -13.11 0.94 -3.41
N ASN A 62 -12.79 2.12 -3.92
CA ASN A 62 -13.80 3.07 -4.37
C ASN A 62 -14.25 2.71 -5.79
N SER A 63 -15.49 2.24 -5.93
CA SER A 63 -16.05 1.79 -7.22
C SER A 63 -16.21 2.91 -8.25
N THR A 64 -16.31 4.18 -7.83
CA THR A 64 -16.42 5.33 -8.73
C THR A 64 -15.06 5.73 -9.32
N THR A 65 -14.00 5.73 -8.53
CA THR A 65 -12.66 6.14 -8.98
C THR A 65 -11.81 4.97 -9.48
N GLY A 66 -12.16 3.74 -9.10
CA GLY A 66 -11.37 2.54 -9.36
C GLY A 66 -10.06 2.49 -8.56
N ALA A 67 -9.95 3.28 -7.49
CA ALA A 67 -8.78 3.34 -6.63
C ALA A 67 -9.11 2.92 -5.20
N TYR A 68 -8.14 2.32 -4.52
CA TYR A 68 -8.21 2.00 -3.11
C TYR A 68 -8.14 3.29 -2.26
N GLU A 69 -8.92 3.34 -1.21
CA GLU A 69 -8.87 4.37 -0.18
C GLU A 69 -8.34 3.75 1.10
N LEU A 70 -7.41 4.43 1.76
CA LEU A 70 -7.00 4.04 3.11
C LEU A 70 -8.15 4.36 4.06
N VAL A 71 -8.59 3.37 4.84
CA VAL A 71 -9.58 3.52 5.91
C VAL A 71 -8.95 3.10 7.23
N THR A 72 -8.86 4.03 8.17
CA THR A 72 -8.26 3.80 9.50
C THR A 72 -8.79 4.82 10.50
N ASP A 73 -8.73 4.48 11.78
CA ASP A 73 -8.92 5.44 12.85
C ASP A 73 -7.61 6.20 13.09
N LEU A 74 -7.57 7.50 12.75
CA LEU A 74 -6.35 8.30 12.86
C LEU A 74 -6.02 8.67 14.31
N ASP A 75 -7.02 8.75 15.18
CA ASP A 75 -6.82 9.01 16.61
C ASP A 75 -6.11 7.80 17.28
N LEU A 76 -6.22 6.62 16.68
CA LEU A 76 -5.56 5.39 17.10
C LEU A 76 -4.32 5.03 16.27
N TRP A 77 -3.76 5.97 15.50
CA TRP A 77 -2.55 5.73 14.73
C TRP A 77 -1.33 5.60 15.64
N ARG A 78 -0.86 4.35 15.84
CA ARG A 78 0.29 4.00 16.70
C ARG A 78 1.50 3.49 15.91
N GLN A 79 1.59 3.82 14.63
CA GLN A 79 2.72 3.41 13.80
C GLN A 79 3.96 4.27 14.07
N SER A 80 5.13 3.78 13.68
CA SER A 80 6.42 4.47 13.86
C SER A 80 6.54 5.77 13.06
N VAL A 81 5.75 5.94 12.01
CA VAL A 81 5.72 7.12 11.15
C VAL A 81 4.30 7.67 11.04
N PRO A 82 4.11 8.99 10.82
CA PRO A 82 2.79 9.57 10.54
C PRO A 82 2.12 8.96 9.30
N VAL A 83 0.80 9.04 9.22
CA VAL A 83 0.00 8.43 8.13
C VAL A 83 0.43 8.93 6.74
N GLU A 84 0.80 10.19 6.61
CA GLU A 84 1.26 10.79 5.35
C GLU A 84 2.60 10.17 4.92
N ARG A 85 3.51 9.95 5.87
CA ARG A 85 4.81 9.33 5.60
C ARG A 85 4.65 7.85 5.25
N PHE A 86 3.76 7.15 5.94
CA PHE A 86 3.38 5.77 5.60
C PHE A 86 2.83 5.71 4.16
N LEU A 87 1.87 6.56 3.80
CA LEU A 87 1.29 6.59 2.46
C LEU A 87 2.32 6.94 1.39
N ALA A 88 3.26 7.84 1.66
CA ALA A 88 4.36 8.15 0.75
C ALA A 88 5.26 6.93 0.50
N GLN A 89 5.68 6.23 1.56
CA GLN A 89 6.48 5.01 1.46
C GLN A 89 5.73 3.88 0.74
N LEU A 90 4.45 3.69 1.05
CA LEU A 90 3.60 2.71 0.40
C LEU A 90 3.44 3.00 -1.09
N THR A 91 3.21 4.26 -1.44
CA THR A 91 3.04 4.70 -2.83
C THR A 91 4.31 4.49 -3.64
N GLN A 92 5.48 4.82 -3.08
CA GLN A 92 6.77 4.57 -3.71
C GLN A 92 6.97 3.07 -4.00
N ARG A 93 6.71 2.22 -3.00
CA ARG A 93 6.91 0.78 -3.15
C ARG A 93 5.88 0.16 -4.10
N TYR A 94 4.64 0.65 -4.08
CA TYR A 94 3.60 0.30 -5.04
C TYR A 94 4.03 0.64 -6.46
N ALA A 95 4.59 1.83 -6.69
CA ALA A 95 5.08 2.25 -8.00
C ALA A 95 6.20 1.33 -8.48
N LEU A 96 7.18 1.04 -7.61
CA LEU A 96 8.26 0.10 -7.90
C LEU A 96 7.72 -1.27 -8.32
N ASN A 97 6.86 -1.87 -7.52
CA ASN A 97 6.29 -3.20 -7.79
C ASN A 97 5.45 -3.20 -9.08
N THR A 98 4.77 -2.09 -9.38
CA THR A 98 4.02 -1.94 -10.63
C THR A 98 4.96 -1.91 -11.84
N VAL A 99 6.08 -1.18 -11.74
CA VAL A 99 7.10 -1.12 -12.80
C VAL A 99 7.74 -2.48 -12.99
N LEU A 100 8.22 -3.13 -11.93
CA LEU A 100 8.87 -4.45 -11.99
C LEU A 100 7.96 -5.51 -12.63
N ALA A 101 6.67 -5.53 -12.26
CA ALA A 101 5.71 -6.44 -12.86
C ALA A 101 5.52 -6.18 -14.36
N SER A 102 5.47 -4.90 -14.78
CA SER A 102 5.36 -4.53 -16.19
C SER A 102 6.63 -4.85 -16.97
N THR A 103 7.81 -4.58 -16.39
CA THR A 103 9.13 -4.90 -16.95
C THR A 103 9.24 -6.39 -17.26
N ALA A 104 8.86 -7.25 -16.30
CA ALA A 104 8.88 -8.70 -16.50
C ALA A 104 7.89 -9.16 -17.58
N GLN A 105 6.70 -8.57 -17.66
CA GLN A 105 5.70 -8.88 -18.69
C GLN A 105 6.16 -8.52 -20.11
N GLU A 106 6.94 -7.45 -20.25
CA GLU A 106 7.50 -6.96 -21.51
C GLU A 106 8.82 -7.66 -21.90
N GLY A 107 9.25 -8.67 -21.11
CA GLY A 107 10.46 -9.45 -21.35
C GLY A 107 11.77 -8.73 -21.00
N PHE A 108 11.71 -7.64 -20.25
CA PHE A 108 12.89 -6.97 -19.73
C PHE A 108 13.31 -7.61 -18.39
N GLU A 109 14.61 -7.56 -18.12
CA GLU A 109 15.21 -7.93 -16.84
C GLU A 109 15.79 -6.68 -16.15
N VAL A 110 15.82 -6.69 -14.82
CA VAL A 110 16.42 -5.60 -14.04
C VAL A 110 17.94 -5.76 -14.05
N ALA A 111 18.64 -4.81 -14.66
CA ALA A 111 20.09 -4.77 -14.67
C ALA A 111 20.62 -4.10 -13.40
N GLU A 112 20.00 -2.99 -12.98
CA GLU A 112 20.40 -2.24 -11.78
C GLU A 112 19.18 -1.67 -11.06
N GLN A 113 19.24 -1.66 -9.72
CA GLN A 113 18.32 -0.92 -8.86
C GLN A 113 19.13 -0.16 -7.81
N ARG A 114 18.94 1.16 -7.71
CA ARG A 114 19.61 2.00 -6.73
C ARG A 114 18.62 2.89 -5.99
N ASN A 115 18.83 3.05 -4.70
CA ASN A 115 18.17 4.10 -3.92
C ASN A 115 19.12 5.29 -3.82
N THR A 116 18.62 6.49 -4.08
CA THR A 116 19.35 7.74 -3.94
C THR A 116 19.16 8.33 -2.54
N ASP A 117 20.04 9.26 -2.14
CA ASP A 117 20.02 9.88 -0.81
C ASP A 117 18.76 10.73 -0.56
N ASP A 118 18.12 11.24 -1.61
CA ASP A 118 16.83 11.93 -1.56
C ASP A 118 15.63 10.97 -1.48
N GLY A 119 15.90 9.66 -1.49
CA GLY A 119 14.92 8.59 -1.35
C GLY A 119 14.28 8.16 -2.65
N ALA A 120 14.69 8.64 -3.83
CA ALA A 120 14.22 8.09 -5.10
C ALA A 120 14.74 6.66 -5.33
N ILE A 121 14.06 5.93 -6.22
CA ILE A 121 14.46 4.59 -6.66
C ILE A 121 14.69 4.66 -8.16
N GLU A 122 15.93 4.43 -8.56
CA GLU A 122 16.34 4.35 -9.96
C GLU A 122 16.39 2.88 -10.39
N LEU A 123 15.82 2.60 -11.56
CA LEU A 123 15.80 1.27 -12.17
C LEU A 123 16.36 1.34 -13.58
N VAL A 124 17.34 0.48 -13.85
CA VAL A 124 17.85 0.21 -15.20
C VAL A 124 17.37 -1.17 -15.61
N VAL A 125 16.68 -1.26 -16.74
CA VAL A 125 16.15 -2.51 -17.28
C VAL A 125 16.69 -2.76 -18.68
N THR A 126 16.97 -4.02 -18.99
CA THR A 126 17.56 -4.43 -20.26
C THR A 126 16.81 -5.61 -20.83
N ARG A 127 16.73 -5.68 -22.17
CA ARG A 127 16.23 -6.84 -22.90
C ARG A 127 17.24 -7.18 -23.98
N TRP A 128 17.54 -8.46 -24.13
CA TRP A 128 18.37 -8.95 -25.23
C TRP A 128 17.43 -9.28 -26.40
N ASP A 129 17.41 -8.43 -27.41
CA ASP A 129 16.76 -8.78 -28.68
C ASP A 129 17.71 -9.75 -29.43
N SER A 130 17.17 -10.90 -29.85
CA SER A 130 17.89 -11.90 -30.65
C SER A 130 18.00 -11.51 -32.12
#